data_AF-A0A497KGC5-F1
#
_entry.id   AF-A0A497KGC5-F1
#
_cell.length_a   1.000
_cell.length_b   1.000
_cell.length_c   1.000
_cell.angle_alpha   90.00
_cell.angle_beta   90.00
_cell.angle_gamma   90.00
#
_symmetry.space_group_name_H-M   'P 1'
#
loop_
_entity.id
_entity.type
_entity.pdbx_description
1 polymer ?
#
loop_
_entity_poly.entity_id
_entity_poly.type
_entity_poly.pdbx_seq_one_letter_code
_entity_poly.pdbx_strand_id
1 'polypeptide(L)' 'KEIAKAIGRPNAYRAVGNVLNKNKYPIRIPCHRVIRSDGKVGGYSKGVDTKSKLLQKEKTKTKKTKKN' A
#
# COMPACT_ATOMS: atom_id res chain seq x y z
N LYS A 1 3.59 -4.40 -9.08
CA LYS A 1 4.63 -5.05 -9.90
C LYS A 1 5.55 -5.89 -9.02
N GLU A 2 6.18 -5.29 -8.01
CA GLU A 2 7.12 -5.97 -7.10
C GLU A 2 6.50 -7.15 -6.36
N ILE A 3 5.29 -6.99 -5.79
CA ILE A 3 4.59 -8.09 -5.10
C ILE A 3 4.37 -9.29 -6.04
N ALA A 4 3.98 -9.03 -7.30
CA ALA A 4 3.77 -10.07 -8.30
C ALA A 4 5.08 -10.81 -8.63
N LYS A 5 6.21 -10.08 -8.68
CA LYS A 5 7.54 -10.70 -8.82
C LYS A 5 7.93 -11.51 -7.58
N ALA A 6 7.69 -10.98 -6.38
CA ALA A 6 8.03 -11.64 -5.12
C ALA A 6 7.30 -12.98 -4.92
N ILE A 7 6.09 -13.11 -5.46
CA ILE A 7 5.32 -14.38 -5.43
C ILE A 7 5.60 -15.29 -6.64
N GLY A 8 6.62 -15.01 -7.46
CA GLY A 8 6.98 -15.81 -8.64
C GLY A 8 6.00 -15.71 -9.82
N ARG A 9 5.07 -14.74 -9.80
CA ARG A 9 4.06 -14.55 -10.86
C ARG A 9 4.17 -13.13 -11.44
N PRO A 10 5.25 -12.78 -12.17
CA PRO A 10 5.54 -11.41 -12.59
C PRO A 10 4.42 -10.75 -13.40
N ASN A 11 3.65 -11.52 -14.16
CA ASN A 11 2.53 -11.03 -14.98
C ASN A 11 1.21 -10.84 -14.19
N ALA A 12 1.15 -11.27 -12.92
CA ALA A 12 -0.06 -11.21 -12.10
C ALA A 12 -0.29 -9.85 -11.40
N TYR A 13 0.38 -8.77 -11.83
CA TYR A 13 0.33 -7.47 -11.15
C TYR A 13 -1.07 -6.84 -11.13
N ARG A 14 -1.90 -7.06 -12.16
CA ARG A 14 -3.31 -6.61 -12.17
C ARG A 14 -4.15 -7.41 -11.16
N ALA A 15 -3.94 -8.73 -11.10
CA ALA A 15 -4.63 -9.61 -10.16
C ALA A 15 -4.31 -9.24 -8.72
N VAL A 16 -3.03 -8.99 -8.41
CA VAL A 16 -2.60 -8.49 -7.09
C VAL A 16 -3.31 -7.18 -6.74
N GLY A 17 -3.38 -6.22 -7.67
CA GLY A 17 -4.10 -4.96 -7.46
C GLY A 17 -5.59 -5.17 -7.16
N ASN A 18 -6.24 -6.08 -7.87
CA ASN A 18 -7.65 -6.42 -7.63
C ASN A 18 -7.87 -7.07 -6.26
N VAL A 19 -7.00 -7.99 -5.84
CA VAL A 19 -7.08 -8.61 -4.50
C VAL A 19 -6.89 -7.56 -3.41
N LEU A 20 -5.92 -6.67 -3.57
CA LEU A 20 -5.66 -5.58 -2.61
C LEU A 20 -6.84 -4.60 -2.54
N ASN A 21 -7.52 -4.33 -3.65
CA ASN A 21 -8.72 -3.50 -3.68
C ASN A 21 -9.93 -4.19 -2.99
N LYS A 22 -10.00 -5.52 -3.05
CA LYS A 22 -11.04 -6.30 -2.35
C LYS A 22 -10.69 -6.61 -0.89
N ASN A 23 -9.60 -6.07 -0.36
CA ASN A 23 -9.18 -6.33 1.01
C ASN A 23 -10.17 -5.73 2.02
N LYS A 24 -10.83 -6.61 2.79
CA LYS A 24 -11.81 -6.27 3.84
C LYS A 24 -11.14 -5.80 5.15
N TYR A 25 -9.82 -5.94 5.31
CA TYR A 25 -9.10 -5.64 6.54
C TYR A 25 -7.92 -4.66 6.31
N PRO A 26 -8.19 -3.35 6.15
CA PRO A 26 -7.21 -2.37 5.64
C PRO A 26 -6.17 -1.89 6.67
N ILE A 27 -6.20 -2.45 7.87
CA ILE A 27 -5.27 -2.13 8.98
C ILE A 27 -4.40 -3.34 9.31
N ARG A 28 -5.00 -4.55 9.32
CA ARG A 28 -4.27 -5.80 9.57
C ARG A 28 -3.39 -6.18 8.38
N ILE A 29 -3.86 -5.93 7.17
CA ILE A 29 -3.08 -6.10 5.94
C ILE A 29 -2.75 -4.68 5.44
N PRO A 30 -1.46 -4.29 5.38
CA PRO A 30 -1.05 -2.93 5.05
C PRO A 30 -1.15 -2.65 3.53
N CYS A 31 -2.33 -2.87 2.94
CA CYS A 31 -2.56 -2.68 1.51
C CYS A 31 -2.42 -1.22 1.07
N HIS A 32 -2.49 -0.25 1.99
CA HIS A 32 -2.19 1.15 1.73
C HIS A 32 -0.72 1.41 1.37
N ARG A 33 0.22 0.51 1.73
CA ARG A 33 1.65 0.62 1.37
C ARG A 33 1.95 0.29 -0.08
N VAL A 34 1.04 -0.40 -0.76
CA VAL A 34 1.23 -0.80 -2.15
C VAL A 34 0.83 0.34 -3.07
N ILE A 35 1.80 0.96 -3.73
CA ILE A 35 1.59 2.05 -4.68
C ILE A 35 1.79 1.59 -6.13
N ARG A 36 1.38 2.42 -7.09
CA ARG A 36 1.61 2.16 -8.51
C ARG A 36 3.10 2.31 -8.83
N SER A 37 3.55 1.62 -9.87
CA SER A 37 4.94 1.69 -10.34
C SER A 37 5.35 3.04 -10.93
N ASP A 38 4.38 3.91 -11.23
CA ASP A 38 4.60 5.30 -11.67
C ASP A 38 4.74 6.28 -10.50
N GLY A 39 4.83 5.78 -9.26
CA GLY A 39 4.95 6.60 -8.05
C GLY A 39 3.64 7.18 -7.55
N LYS A 40 2.52 6.99 -8.27
CA LYS A 40 1.20 7.47 -7.83
C LYS A 40 0.60 6.53 -6.77
N VAL A 41 -0.18 7.09 -5.86
CA VAL A 41 -0.82 6.35 -4.75
C VAL A 41 -1.73 5.22 -5.27
N GLY A 42 -2.40 5.44 -6.41
CA GLY A 42 -3.34 4.48 -6.99
C GLY A 42 -4.62 4.31 -6.17
N GLY A 43 -5.46 3.37 -6.59
CA GLY A 43 -6.75 3.11 -5.95
C GLY A 43 -6.64 2.54 -4.53
N TYR A 44 -7.69 2.77 -3.75
CA TYR A 44 -7.85 2.21 -2.41
C TYR A 44 -9.32 1.97 -2.09
N SER A 45 -9.61 0.86 -1.41
CA SER A 45 -10.99 0.46 -1.08
C SER A 45 -11.71 1.48 -0.18
N LYS A 46 -10.96 2.19 0.68
CA LYS A 46 -11.49 3.27 1.55
C LYS A 46 -11.26 4.68 0.99
N GLY A 47 -11.00 4.80 -0.31
CA GLY A 47 -10.72 6.06 -0.98
C GLY A 47 -9.24 6.47 -0.92
N VAL A 48 -8.81 7.18 -1.96
CA VAL A 48 -7.40 7.57 -2.17
C VAL A 48 -6.91 8.49 -1.04
N ASP A 49 -7.76 9.39 -0.53
CA ASP A 49 -7.41 10.30 0.56
C ASP A 49 -7.04 9.57 1.84
N THR A 50 -7.79 8.51 2.18
CA THR A 50 -7.51 7.66 3.34
C THR A 50 -6.14 6.99 3.20
N LYS A 51 -5.81 6.50 2.01
CA LYS A 51 -4.51 5.89 1.72
C LYS A 51 -3.37 6.89 1.87
N SER A 52 -3.53 8.10 1.31
CA SER A 52 -2.56 9.18 1.43
C SER A 52 -2.34 9.59 2.89
N LYS A 53 -3.42 9.75 3.67
CA LYS A 53 -3.33 10.07 5.11
C LYS A 53 -2.62 8.96 5.90
N LEU A 54 -2.88 7.69 5.61
CA LEU A 54 -2.19 6.56 6.26
C LEU A 54 -0.69 6.55 5.93
N LEU A 55 -0.33 6.71 4.66
CA LEU A 55 1.06 6.81 4.22
C LEU A 55 1.79 8.00 4.87
N GLN A 56 1.13 9.16 4.97
CA GLN A 56 1.68 10.33 5.66
C GLN A 56 1.87 10.07 7.16
N LYS A 57 0.89 9.47 7.84
CA LYS A 57 1.00 9.09 9.26
C LYS A 57 2.13 8.10 9.52
N GLU A 58 2.42 7.20 8.57
CA GLU A 58 3.57 6.29 8.68
C GLU A 58 4.89 7.03 8.50
N LYS A 59 4.98 7.96 7.54
CA LYS A 59 6.16 8.82 7.34
C LYS A 59 6.46 9.72 8.55
N THR A 60 5.44 10.15 9.29
CA THR A 60 5.64 10.98 10.49
C THR A 60 5.97 10.16 11.73
N LYS A 61 5.51 8.91 11.82
CA LYS A 61 5.86 8.01 12.93
C LYS A 61 7.35 7.62 12.94
N THR A 62 8.01 7.57 11.79
CA THR A 62 9.45 7.27 11.70
C THR A 62 10.37 8.35 12.27
N LYS A 63 9.85 9.54 12.63
CA LYS A 63 10.64 10.61 13.29
C LYS A 63 10.56 10.62 14.82
N LYS A 64 9.91 9.64 15.47
CA LYS A 64 9.77 9.61 16.94
C LYS A 64 10.79 8.74 17.70
N THR A 65 11.86 8.26 17.04
CA THR A 65 13.00 7.61 17.71
C THR A 65 14.27 8.46 17.56
N LYS A 66 14.29 9.57 18.30
CA LYS A 66 15.49 10.22 18.87
C LYS A 66 14.98 11.25 19.89
N LYS A 67 14.64 10.78 21.08
CA LYS A 67 14.53 11.62 22.27
C LYS A 67 15.24 10.87 23.40
N ASN A 68 16.38 11.46 23.78
CA ASN A 68 17.38 11.09 24.78
C ASN A 68 18.14 9.80 24.53
#